data_AF-A0A7J9HNH8-F1
#
_entry.id   AF-A0A7J9HNH8-F1
#
_cell.length_a   1.000
_cell.length_b   1.000
_cell.length_c   1.000
_cell.angle_alpha   90.00
_cell.angle_beta   90.00
_cell.angle_gamma   90.00
#
_symmetry.space_group_name_H-M   'P 1'
#
loop_
_entity.id
_entity.type
_entity.pdbx_description
1 polymer ?
#
loop_
_entity_poly.entity_id
_entity_poly.type
_entity_poly.pdbx_seq_one_letter_code
_entity_poly.pdbx_strand_id
1 'polypeptide(L)'
;MHIWNCGKSGCNYVVHVNCVLEDDILYKVNEAGEATRIQHFIHQHCLVLADKMEEEIDRKCDGCMLSISTLFYYCSEYPFFLYKTCVELPRIKQHWFRQDNATLYLKHFQTCDFCYQDCSGFFYNIARYLRMCLTCAKVADTI
;
A
#
# COMPACT_ATOMS: atom_id res chain seq x y z
N MET A 1 22.64 6.77 0.22
CA MET A 1 21.23 6.30 0.22
C MET A 1 21.04 5.52 1.52
N HIS A 2 20.35 6.09 2.51
CA HIS A 2 20.19 5.46 3.83
C HIS A 2 18.70 5.20 4.08
N ILE A 3 18.35 3.93 4.25
CA ILE A 3 17.00 3.45 4.54
C ILE A 3 16.93 3.28 6.06
N TRP A 4 15.99 3.96 6.71
CA TRP A 4 15.77 3.78 8.15
C TRP A 4 14.59 2.83 8.37
N ASN A 5 14.85 1.76 9.11
CA ASN A 5 13.82 0.80 9.51
C ASN A 5 13.34 1.13 10.92
N CYS A 6 12.03 1.05 11.13
CA CYS A 6 11.44 1.09 12.45
C CYS A 6 11.95 -0.09 13.30
N GLY A 7 12.62 0.18 14.42
CA GLY A 7 13.22 -0.85 15.29
C GLY A 7 12.22 -1.65 16.13
N LYS A 8 10.90 -1.42 16.00
CA LYS A 8 9.87 -2.21 16.70
C LYS A 8 9.64 -3.54 15.99
N SER A 9 9.65 -4.64 16.73
CA SER A 9 9.25 -5.96 16.23
C SER A 9 7.82 -5.90 15.65
N GLY A 10 7.67 -6.18 14.35
CA GLY A 10 6.39 -6.11 13.64
C GLY A 10 6.09 -4.75 12.95
N CYS A 11 7.00 -3.77 13.03
CA CYS A 11 6.83 -2.48 12.39
C CYS A 11 7.45 -2.48 10.98
N ASN A 12 6.61 -2.59 9.95
CA ASN A 12 7.03 -2.65 8.55
C ASN A 12 7.17 -1.27 7.87
N TYR A 13 7.15 -0.19 8.65
CA TYR A 13 7.22 1.16 8.10
C TYR A 13 8.67 1.49 7.70
N VAL A 14 8.87 1.71 6.39
CA VAL A 14 10.16 2.09 5.81
C VAL A 14 9.99 3.46 5.15
N VAL A 15 10.76 4.43 5.63
CA VAL A 15 10.75 5.82 5.16
C VAL A 15 11.80 6.00 4.07
N HIS A 16 11.49 6.76 3.02
CA HIS A 16 12.47 7.23 2.04
C HIS A 16 12.71 8.74 2.21
N VAL A 17 13.91 9.13 2.64
CA VAL A 17 14.24 10.54 2.95
C VAL A 17 14.50 11.34 1.66
N ASN A 18 13.48 11.61 0.86
CA ASN A 18 13.59 12.60 -0.21
C ASN A 18 12.29 13.37 -0.45
N CYS A 19 11.90 14.11 0.59
CA CYS A 19 11.21 15.41 0.53
C CYS A 19 11.59 16.14 1.84
N VAL A 20 12.85 16.56 1.92
CA VAL A 20 13.26 17.63 2.84
C VAL A 20 12.79 18.90 2.17
N LEU A 21 11.77 19.56 2.70
CA LEU A 21 11.66 21.01 2.84
C LEU A 21 10.39 21.30 3.64
N GLU A 22 10.61 21.89 4.82
CA GLU A 22 9.66 22.54 5.74
C GLU A 22 8.90 21.62 6.72
N ASP A 23 9.64 21.34 7.81
CA ASP A 23 9.16 21.07 9.17
C ASP A 23 8.32 19.81 9.39
N ASP A 24 9.07 18.74 9.69
CA ASP A 24 8.72 17.61 10.56
C ASP A 24 7.37 16.88 10.29
N ILE A 25 7.48 15.67 9.73
CA ILE A 25 7.09 14.37 10.32
C ILE A 25 6.76 13.39 9.17
N LEU A 26 7.25 12.15 9.34
CA LEU A 26 7.02 10.95 8.53
C LEU A 26 5.54 10.59 8.29
N TYR A 27 4.66 11.15 9.12
CA TYR A 27 3.22 11.12 9.01
C TYR A 27 2.63 12.29 9.82
N LYS A 28 1.64 13.02 9.32
CA LYS A 28 0.89 14.00 10.14
C LYS A 28 -0.34 13.30 10.69
N VAL A 29 -0.76 13.60 11.93
CA VAL A 29 -1.94 13.01 12.58
C VAL A 29 -2.98 14.09 12.89
N ASN A 30 -4.27 13.78 12.80
CA ASN A 30 -5.37 14.66 13.24
C ASN A 30 -5.61 14.54 14.76
N GLU A 31 -6.55 15.33 15.27
CA GLU A 31 -6.96 15.31 16.69
C GLU A 31 -7.54 13.95 17.14
N ALA A 32 -8.06 13.15 16.21
CA ALA A 32 -8.51 11.78 16.44
C ALA A 32 -7.36 10.75 16.42
N GLY A 33 -6.11 11.18 16.23
CA GLY A 33 -4.93 10.32 16.15
C GLY A 33 -4.77 9.57 14.83
N GLU A 34 -5.50 9.94 13.78
CA GLU A 34 -5.42 9.32 12.47
C GLU A 34 -4.39 10.01 11.57
N ALA A 35 -3.57 9.24 10.86
CA ALA A 35 -2.61 9.81 9.93
C ALA A 35 -3.33 10.52 8.77
N THR A 36 -3.10 11.82 8.60
CA THR A 36 -3.64 12.66 7.54
C THR A 36 -2.68 12.81 6.37
N ARG A 37 -1.39 12.58 6.59
CA ARG A 37 -0.35 12.55 5.56
C ARG A 37 0.61 11.42 5.83
N ILE A 38 1.03 10.70 4.80
CA ILE A 38 1.94 9.55 4.93
C ILE A 38 2.90 9.49 3.75
N GLN A 39 4.10 8.96 3.98
CA GLN A 39 4.92 8.44 2.89
C GLN A 39 4.67 6.94 2.74
N HIS A 40 4.26 6.51 1.54
CA HIS A 40 3.97 5.10 1.27
C HIS A 40 5.13 4.43 0.53
N PHE A 41 5.60 3.26 0.96
CA PHE A 41 6.82 2.65 0.39
C PHE A 41 6.72 2.24 -1.10
N ILE A 42 5.51 2.18 -1.66
CA ILE A 42 5.27 1.91 -3.09
C ILE A 42 5.26 3.19 -3.94
N HIS A 43 4.95 4.35 -3.36
CA HIS A 43 4.74 5.59 -4.10
C HIS A 43 5.65 6.69 -3.55
N GLN A 44 6.36 7.38 -4.44
CA GLN A 44 7.43 8.28 -4.04
C GLN A 44 6.93 9.53 -3.27
N HIS A 45 5.76 10.06 -3.64
CA HIS A 45 5.20 11.26 -3.03
C HIS A 45 4.40 10.94 -1.75
N CYS A 46 4.19 11.97 -0.94
CA CYS A 46 3.30 11.85 0.20
C CYS A 46 1.85 11.68 -0.27
N LEU A 47 1.11 10.83 0.44
CA LEU A 47 -0.32 10.68 0.27
C LEU A 47 -1.06 11.42 1.37
N VAL A 48 -2.18 12.04 1.03
CA VAL A 48 -3.02 12.83 1.93
C VAL A 48 -4.37 12.14 2.10
N LEU A 49 -4.87 12.07 3.33
CA LEU A 49 -6.17 11.50 3.66
C LEU A 49 -7.30 12.45 3.22
N ALA A 50 -8.32 11.90 2.56
CA ALA A 50 -9.53 12.59 2.15
C ALA A 50 -10.75 11.69 2.36
N ASP A 51 -11.88 12.25 2.78
CA ASP A 51 -13.10 11.51 3.11
C ASP A 51 -14.14 11.48 1.97
N LYS A 52 -14.09 12.44 1.03
CA LYS A 52 -14.82 12.50 -0.26
C LYS A 52 -14.31 13.67 -1.11
N MET A 53 -14.51 13.62 -2.43
CA MET A 53 -14.48 14.81 -3.31
C MET A 53 -15.81 14.88 -4.07
N GLU A 54 -16.28 16.09 -4.38
CA GLU A 54 -17.61 16.38 -4.94
C GLU A 54 -17.91 15.70 -6.29
N GLU A 55 -16.89 15.26 -7.03
CA GLU A 55 -17.06 14.54 -8.28
C GLU A 55 -16.88 13.02 -8.08
N GLU A 56 -17.95 12.26 -8.35
CA GLU A 56 -17.94 10.79 -8.50
C GLU A 56 -17.20 10.38 -9.79
N ILE A 57 -15.92 10.72 -9.86
CA ILE A 57 -15.01 10.10 -10.81
C ILE A 57 -14.85 8.64 -10.34
N ASP A 58 -14.96 7.66 -11.26
CA ASP A 58 -14.69 6.22 -11.01
C ASP A 58 -13.20 6.01 -10.68
N ARG A 59 -12.79 6.53 -9.52
CA ARG A 59 -11.46 6.38 -8.96
C ARG A 59 -11.37 4.97 -8.42
N LYS A 60 -10.31 4.27 -8.79
CA LYS A 60 -10.02 2.94 -8.26
C LYS A 60 -8.84 3.04 -7.32
N CYS A 61 -8.86 2.24 -6.27
CA CYS A 61 -7.70 2.06 -5.43
C CYS A 61 -6.62 1.35 -6.26
N ASP A 62 -5.45 1.97 -6.43
CA ASP A 62 -4.31 1.38 -7.12
C ASP A 62 -3.80 0.11 -6.43
N GLY A 63 -4.16 -0.11 -5.17
CA GLY A 63 -3.79 -1.32 -4.44
C GLY A 63 -4.68 -2.53 -4.72
N CYS A 64 -6.00 -2.36 -4.67
CA CYS A 64 -6.95 -3.47 -4.80
C CYS A 64 -7.80 -3.45 -6.06
N MET A 65 -7.66 -2.41 -6.89
CA MET A 65 -8.43 -2.16 -8.12
C MET A 65 -9.94 -2.00 -7.95
N LEU A 66 -10.43 -1.94 -6.71
CA LEU A 66 -11.84 -1.66 -6.42
C LEU A 66 -12.10 -0.15 -6.46
N SER A 67 -13.29 0.24 -6.94
CA SER A 67 -13.73 1.64 -6.96
C SER A 67 -13.77 2.21 -5.55
N ILE A 68 -13.35 3.47 -5.38
CA ILE A 68 -13.30 4.24 -4.13
C ILE A 68 -14.57 5.06 -3.98
N SER A 69 -15.29 4.86 -2.88
CA SER A 69 -16.51 5.61 -2.53
C SER A 69 -16.45 6.29 -1.16
N THR A 70 -15.37 6.07 -0.40
CA THR A 70 -15.19 6.49 0.99
C THR A 70 -13.71 6.82 1.26
N LEU A 71 -13.39 7.21 2.49
CA LEU A 71 -12.06 7.56 3.03
C LEU A 71 -10.87 6.88 2.32
N PHE A 72 -10.00 7.70 1.72
CA PHE A 72 -8.86 7.26 0.93
C PHE A 72 -7.66 8.20 1.09
N TYR A 73 -6.49 7.71 0.71
CA TYR A 73 -5.27 8.49 0.57
C TYR A 73 -5.02 8.78 -0.90
N TYR A 74 -4.64 10.00 -1.24
CA TYR A 74 -4.30 10.39 -2.61
C TYR A 74 -3.00 11.18 -2.70
N CYS A 75 -2.33 11.09 -3.86
CA CYS A 75 -1.21 11.95 -4.20
C CYS A 75 -1.71 13.23 -4.89
N SER A 76 -1.20 14.39 -4.50
CA SER A 76 -1.52 15.67 -5.16
C SER A 76 -0.81 15.88 -6.50
N GLU A 77 0.26 15.12 -6.76
CA GLU A 77 1.10 15.27 -7.96
C GLU A 77 0.74 14.28 -9.07
N TYR A 78 0.24 13.09 -8.71
CA TYR A 78 -0.09 12.02 -9.65
C TYR A 78 -1.45 11.39 -9.29
N PRO A 79 -2.19 10.84 -10.26
CA PRO A 79 -3.46 10.15 -10.02
C PRO A 79 -3.20 8.79 -9.35
N PHE A 80 -2.83 8.82 -8.08
CA PHE A 80 -2.56 7.65 -7.25
C PHE A 80 -3.43 7.68 -6.01
N PHE A 81 -4.21 6.63 -5.81
CA PHE A 81 -5.24 6.53 -4.79
C PHE A 81 -5.14 5.19 -4.07
N LEU A 82 -5.14 5.20 -2.74
CA LEU A 82 -5.18 3.99 -1.93
C LEU A 82 -6.26 4.09 -0.87
N TYR A 83 -6.99 3.00 -0.66
CA TYR A 83 -7.77 2.84 0.56
C TYR A 83 -6.87 2.88 1.79
N LYS A 84 -7.42 3.36 2.92
CA LYS A 84 -6.75 3.30 4.24
C LYS A 84 -6.27 1.87 4.55
N THR A 85 -7.10 0.87 4.31
CA THR A 85 -6.73 -0.54 4.51
C THR A 85 -5.65 -1.04 3.55
N CYS A 86 -5.53 -0.46 2.34
CA CYS A 86 -4.46 -0.82 1.40
C CYS A 86 -3.14 -0.16 1.77
N VAL A 87 -3.18 1.08 2.30
CA VAL A 87 -2.02 1.77 2.88
C VAL A 87 -1.44 1.00 4.06
N GLU A 88 -2.31 0.44 4.91
CA GLU A 88 -1.94 -0.28 6.13
C GLU A 88 -1.42 -1.71 5.86
N LEU A 89 -1.44 -2.17 4.61
CA LEU A 89 -0.93 -3.50 4.27
C LEU A 89 0.57 -3.61 4.61
N PRO A 90 0.97 -4.71 5.26
CA PRO A 90 2.37 -4.92 5.60
C PRO A 90 3.21 -5.07 4.34
N ARG A 91 4.33 -4.33 4.26
CA ARG A 91 5.33 -4.49 3.18
C ARG A 91 5.86 -5.92 3.10
N ILE A 92 6.14 -6.53 4.26
CA ILE A 92 6.60 -7.91 4.36
C ILE A 92 5.57 -8.68 5.17
N LYS A 93 5.07 -9.76 4.59
CA LYS A 93 4.07 -10.62 5.20
C LYS A 93 4.54 -12.07 5.14
N GLN A 94 4.29 -12.84 6.18
CA GLN A 94 4.39 -14.30 6.12
C GLN A 94 2.99 -14.86 5.88
N HIS A 95 2.86 -15.76 4.91
CA HIS A 95 1.62 -16.48 4.69
C HIS A 95 1.63 -17.79 5.47
N TRP A 96 0.52 -18.17 6.11
CA TRP A 96 0.47 -19.36 6.98
C TRP A 96 0.90 -20.67 6.27
N PHE A 97 0.69 -20.76 4.95
CA PHE A 97 1.02 -21.94 4.15
C PHE A 97 2.48 -21.97 3.63
N ARG A 98 3.30 -20.93 3.86
CA ARG A 98 4.73 -20.89 3.51
C ARG A 98 5.54 -20.12 4.54
N GLN A 99 6.68 -20.67 4.95
CA GLN A 99 7.64 -19.98 5.84
C GLN A 99 8.37 -18.79 5.18
N ASP A 100 8.20 -18.61 3.87
CA ASP A 100 8.87 -17.54 3.12
C ASP A 100 8.20 -16.18 3.30
N ASN A 101 9.04 -15.15 3.42
CA ASN A 101 8.59 -13.77 3.41
C ASN A 101 8.05 -13.38 2.03
N ALA A 102 6.87 -12.78 2.03
CA ALA A 102 6.21 -12.22 0.88
C ALA A 102 6.36 -10.70 0.89
N THR A 103 6.87 -10.12 -0.19
CA THR A 103 7.07 -8.67 -0.30
C THR A 103 6.00 -8.04 -1.16
N LEU A 104 5.30 -7.04 -0.62
CA LEU A 104 4.30 -6.27 -1.34
C LEU A 104 4.95 -5.37 -2.40
N TYR A 105 4.37 -5.33 -3.59
CA TYR A 105 4.74 -4.40 -4.67
C TYR A 105 3.52 -4.07 -5.52
N LEU A 106 3.62 -2.99 -6.31
CA LEU A 106 2.58 -2.57 -7.26
C LEU A 106 2.95 -2.94 -8.69
N LYS A 107 1.97 -3.40 -9.46
CA LYS A 107 2.13 -3.66 -10.89
C LYS A 107 0.82 -3.41 -11.64
N HIS A 108 0.90 -2.73 -12.78
CA HIS A 108 -0.28 -2.45 -13.60
C HIS A 108 -0.77 -3.66 -14.40
N PHE A 109 0.11 -4.61 -14.71
CA PHE A 109 -0.26 -5.82 -15.45
C PHE A 109 0.69 -6.96 -15.09
N GLN A 110 0.14 -8.02 -14.49
CA GLN A 110 0.90 -9.17 -14.05
C GLN A 110 0.00 -10.40 -13.88
N THR A 111 0.42 -11.52 -14.46
CA THR A 111 -0.23 -12.81 -14.21
C THR A 111 0.01 -13.27 -12.78
N CYS A 112 -1.08 -13.63 -12.09
CA CYS A 112 -1.05 -14.23 -10.75
C CYS A 112 -0.83 -15.74 -10.85
N ASP A 113 0.14 -16.28 -10.11
CA ASP A 113 0.48 -17.71 -10.11
C ASP A 113 -0.53 -18.59 -9.33
N PHE A 114 -1.58 -17.99 -8.75
CA PHE A 114 -2.60 -18.69 -7.96
C PHE A 114 -3.97 -18.73 -8.63
N CYS A 115 -4.42 -17.63 -9.23
CA CYS A 115 -5.68 -17.60 -9.99
C CYS A 115 -5.48 -17.70 -11.51
N TYR A 116 -4.24 -17.66 -12.00
CA TYR A 116 -3.89 -17.72 -13.42
C TYR A 116 -4.54 -16.63 -14.27
N GLN A 117 -4.98 -15.53 -13.65
CA GLN A 117 -5.52 -14.36 -14.34
C GLN A 117 -4.49 -13.24 -14.37
N ASP A 118 -4.58 -12.38 -15.38
CA ASP A 118 -3.88 -11.10 -15.38
C ASP A 118 -4.57 -10.15 -14.41
N CYS A 119 -3.79 -9.64 -13.46
CA CYS A 119 -4.26 -8.75 -12.42
C CYS A 119 -3.48 -7.44 -12.45
N SER A 120 -4.07 -6.41 -11.86
CA SER A 120 -3.47 -5.10 -11.65
C SER A 120 -3.51 -4.77 -10.15
N GLY A 121 -2.65 -3.84 -9.75
CA GLY A 121 -2.59 -3.33 -8.39
C GLY A 121 -1.52 -4.02 -7.55
N PHE A 122 -1.83 -4.32 -6.30
CA PHE A 122 -0.87 -4.92 -5.37
C PHE A 122 -0.72 -6.42 -5.57
N PHE A 123 0.53 -6.84 -5.46
CA PHE A 123 0.97 -8.22 -5.48
C PHE A 123 1.93 -8.50 -4.34
N TYR A 124 1.97 -9.74 -3.92
CA TYR A 124 3.01 -10.29 -3.07
C TYR A 124 3.96 -11.13 -3.91
N ASN A 125 5.25 -10.82 -3.84
CA ASN A 125 6.31 -11.68 -4.34
C ASN A 125 6.76 -12.61 -3.21
N ILE A 126 6.49 -13.90 -3.33
CA ILE A 126 6.86 -14.94 -2.37
C ILE A 126 8.09 -15.67 -2.89
N ALA A 127 9.11 -15.79 -2.03
CA ALA A 127 10.33 -16.55 -2.30
C ALA A 127 11.08 -16.16 -3.60
N ARG A 128 10.80 -14.97 -4.16
CA ARG A 128 11.37 -14.40 -5.40
C ARG A 128 10.83 -14.96 -6.72
N TYR A 129 9.92 -15.93 -6.71
CA TYR A 129 9.42 -16.57 -7.93
C TYR A 129 7.90 -16.68 -8.04
N LEU A 130 7.16 -16.65 -6.92
CA LEU A 130 5.69 -16.68 -6.95
C LEU A 130 5.11 -15.28 -6.79
N ARG A 131 4.15 -14.95 -7.64
CA ARG A 131 3.45 -13.68 -7.68
C ARG A 131 1.99 -13.94 -7.34
N MET A 132 1.57 -13.43 -6.21
CA MET A 132 0.19 -13.58 -5.72
C MET A 132 -0.49 -12.22 -5.76
N CYS A 133 -1.60 -12.09 -6.50
CA CYS A 133 -2.39 -10.85 -6.47
C CYS A 133 -3.03 -10.66 -5.08
N LEU A 134 -3.36 -9.41 -4.74
CA LEU A 134 -3.93 -9.07 -3.44
C LEU A 134 -5.24 -9.83 -3.15
N THR A 135 -6.07 -10.09 -4.17
CA THR A 135 -7.31 -10.86 -3.99
C THR A 135 -7.04 -12.29 -3.53
N CYS A 136 -6.09 -12.99 -4.16
CA CYS A 136 -5.67 -14.34 -3.72
C CYS A 136 -5.04 -14.30 -2.32
N ALA A 137 -4.26 -13.26 -2.02
CA ALA A 137 -3.62 -13.10 -0.71
C ALA A 137 -4.65 -12.96 0.43
N LYS A 138 -5.79 -12.30 0.18
CA LYS A 138 -6.87 -12.18 1.16
C LYS A 138 -7.61 -13.50 1.42
N VAL A 139 -7.86 -14.28 0.37
CA VAL A 139 -8.49 -15.60 0.49
C VAL A 139 -7.62 -16.52 1.34
N ALA A 140 -6.30 -16.48 1.12
CA ALA A 140 -5.39 -17.25 1.93
C ALA A 140 -5.52 -16.91 3.43
N ASP A 141 -5.70 -15.66 3.83
CA ASP A 141 -5.80 -15.31 5.25
C ASP A 141 -7.06 -15.83 5.97
N THR A 142 -8.04 -16.30 5.21
CA THR A 142 -9.34 -16.76 5.74
C THR A 142 -9.45 -18.28 5.94
N ILE A 143 -8.38 -19.01 5.62
CA ILE A 143 -8.28 -20.48 5.73
C ILE A 143 -7.37 -20.81 6.91
#